data_AF-A0A1F9BP58-F1
#
_entry.id   AF-A0A1F9BP58-F1
#
_cell.length_a   1.000
_cell.length_b   1.000
_cell.length_c   1.000
_cell.angle_alpha   90.00
_cell.angle_beta   90.00
_cell.angle_gamma   90.00
#
_symmetry.space_group_name_H-M   'P 1'
#
loop_
_entity.id
_entity.type
_entity.pdbx_description
1 polymer ?
#
loop_
_entity_poly.entity_id
_entity_poly.type
_entity_poly.pdbx_seq_one_letter_code
_entity_poly.pdbx_strand_id
1 'polypeptide(L)'
;MIRIERPGREPLEIEFILIDFEGTLGQDRRIHPKAKDKINLLSKRTKIYVLTKGEKEFLDETFRKVKAELFYSKEGETAQQKLDLLRQLGADKTVAIGNGVDDAPIIEEASFGICVTGKEGASGETMRKADLVVSNIIDALDFLLKPLRQKATLGK
;
A
#
# COMPACT_ATOMS: atom_id res chain seq x y z
N MET A 1 -5.07 -8.55 -12.53
CA MET A 1 -4.13 -7.42 -12.62
C MET A 1 -4.90 -6.10 -12.71
N ILE A 2 -4.32 -5.00 -12.22
CA ILE A 2 -4.79 -3.62 -12.51
C ILE A 2 -3.71 -2.87 -13.29
N ARG A 3 -4.08 -1.75 -13.94
CA ARG A 3 -3.14 -0.90 -14.67
C ARG A 3 -3.10 0.49 -14.05
N ILE A 4 -1.90 1.06 -13.95
CA ILE A 4 -1.71 2.48 -13.61
C ILE A 4 -1.32 3.22 -14.88
N GLU A 5 -2.20 4.11 -15.31
CA GLU A 5 -2.03 4.95 -16.49
C GLU A 5 -1.00 6.05 -16.23
N ARG A 6 -0.02 6.17 -17.13
CA ARG A 6 1.03 7.19 -17.08
C ARG A 6 1.10 7.89 -18.44
N PRO A 7 0.39 9.00 -18.66
CA PRO A 7 0.34 9.66 -19.97
C PRO A 7 1.75 9.93 -20.53
N GLY A 8 2.01 9.45 -21.74
CA GLY A 8 3.33 9.57 -22.40
C GLY A 8 4.39 8.57 -21.93
N ARG A 9 4.02 7.55 -21.17
CA ARG A 9 4.85 6.40 -20.78
C ARG A 9 4.02 5.12 -20.89
N GLU A 10 4.69 3.97 -20.91
CA GLU A 10 3.98 2.69 -20.81
C GLU A 10 3.21 2.60 -19.48
N PRO A 11 1.99 2.06 -19.45
CA PRO A 11 1.26 1.84 -18.21
C PRO A 11 1.99 0.82 -17.34
N LEU A 12 1.81 0.91 -16.02
CA LEU A 12 2.30 -0.12 -15.10
C LEU A 12 1.28 -1.24 -14.97
N GLU A 13 1.74 -2.47 -14.95
CA GLU A 13 0.92 -3.66 -14.74
C GLU A 13 1.13 -4.19 -13.33
N ILE A 14 0.07 -4.10 -12.52
CA ILE A 14 0.15 -4.38 -11.09
C ILE A 14 -0.60 -5.69 -10.79
N GLU A 15 0.14 -6.65 -10.27
CA GLU A 15 -0.37 -7.94 -9.78
C GLU A 15 -0.59 -7.93 -8.26
N PHE A 16 0.26 -7.20 -7.54
CA PHE A 16 0.32 -7.20 -6.09
C PHE A 16 0.18 -5.80 -5.49
N ILE A 17 -0.46 -5.73 -4.33
CA ILE A 17 -0.51 -4.53 -3.51
C ILE A 17 0.00 -4.90 -2.12
N LEU A 18 1.09 -4.26 -1.69
CA LEU A 18 1.62 -4.31 -0.34
C LEU A 18 1.18 -3.06 0.41
N ILE A 19 0.56 -3.24 1.57
CA ILE A 19 0.03 -2.14 2.38
C ILE A 19 0.55 -2.29 3.80
N ASP A 20 1.22 -1.29 4.33
CA ASP A 20 1.51 -1.22 5.76
C ASP A 20 0.22 -1.03 6.59
N PHE A 21 0.14 -1.65 7.76
CA PHE A 21 -1.02 -1.51 8.63
C PHE A 21 -0.89 -0.28 9.53
N GLU A 22 0.10 -0.23 10.43
CA GLU A 22 0.18 0.76 11.49
C GLU A 22 0.52 2.18 10.98
N GLY A 23 -0.46 3.08 11.03
CA GLY A 23 -0.30 4.47 10.58
C GLY A 23 -0.60 4.68 9.09
N THR A 24 -0.88 3.60 8.36
CA THR A 24 -1.25 3.61 6.94
C THR A 24 -2.69 3.13 6.74
N LEU A 25 -2.95 1.81 6.78
CA LEU A 25 -4.29 1.26 6.62
C LEU A 25 -5.12 1.33 7.91
N GLY A 26 -4.46 1.08 9.03
CA GLY A 26 -4.98 1.22 10.37
C GLY A 26 -4.68 2.61 10.91
N GLN A 27 -5.71 3.32 11.33
CA GLN A 27 -5.58 4.51 12.17
C GLN A 27 -6.11 4.16 13.56
N ASP A 28 -5.34 4.43 14.61
CA ASP A 28 -5.70 4.02 15.98
C ASP A 28 -6.11 2.54 16.06
N ARG A 29 -5.40 1.68 15.31
CA ARG A 29 -5.64 0.22 15.16
C ARG A 29 -6.99 -0.17 14.52
N ARG A 30 -7.70 0.77 13.88
CA ARG A 30 -8.97 0.51 13.20
C ARG A 30 -8.87 0.75 11.71
N ILE A 31 -9.54 -0.09 10.93
CA ILE A 31 -9.67 0.11 9.48
C ILE A 31 -10.97 0.83 9.18
N HIS A 32 -10.89 1.91 8.42
CA HIS A 32 -12.06 2.62 7.93
C HIS A 32 -12.93 1.69 7.05
N PRO A 33 -14.26 1.60 7.23
CA PRO A 33 -15.12 0.69 6.46
C PRO A 33 -14.97 0.81 4.94
N LYS A 34 -14.94 2.06 4.42
CA LYS A 34 -14.71 2.32 2.98
C LYS A 34 -13.36 1.78 2.47
N ALA A 35 -12.33 1.69 3.31
CA ALA A 35 -11.06 1.08 2.91
C ALA A 35 -11.21 -0.43 2.73
N LYS A 36 -11.95 -1.10 3.64
CA LYS A 36 -12.28 -2.53 3.51
C LYS A 36 -13.01 -2.83 2.19
N ASP A 37 -14.00 -2.01 1.84
CA ASP A 37 -14.76 -2.17 0.58
C ASP A 37 -13.87 -2.03 -0.65
N LYS A 38 -12.95 -1.06 -0.64
CA LYS A 38 -12.01 -0.83 -1.74
C LYS A 38 -10.97 -1.93 -1.86
N ILE A 39 -10.43 -2.42 -0.74
CA ILE A 39 -9.54 -3.59 -0.71
C ILE A 39 -10.26 -4.79 -1.33
N ASN A 40 -11.50 -5.06 -0.93
CA ASN A 40 -12.30 -6.16 -1.49
C ASN A 40 -12.62 -6.00 -2.97
N LEU A 41 -12.70 -4.76 -3.47
CA LEU A 41 -12.89 -4.50 -4.89
C LEU A 41 -11.60 -4.73 -5.68
N LEU A 42 -10.47 -4.22 -5.17
CA LEU A 42 -9.13 -4.41 -5.76
C LEU A 42 -8.73 -5.89 -5.76
N SER A 43 -9.05 -6.64 -4.71
CA SER A 43 -8.72 -8.06 -4.56
C SER A 43 -9.36 -8.96 -5.62
N LYS A 44 -10.37 -8.47 -6.36
CA LYS A 44 -10.94 -9.18 -7.51
C LYS A 44 -9.97 -9.26 -8.69
N ARG A 45 -8.94 -8.41 -8.68
CA ARG A 45 -7.96 -8.29 -9.77
C ARG A 45 -6.52 -8.40 -9.27
N THR A 46 -6.20 -7.99 -8.05
CA THR A 46 -4.84 -8.11 -7.49
C THR A 46 -4.82 -9.03 -6.29
N LYS A 47 -3.62 -9.50 -5.92
CA LYS A 47 -3.38 -10.07 -4.59
C LYS A 47 -2.96 -8.93 -3.67
N ILE A 48 -3.52 -8.91 -2.46
CA ILE A 48 -3.28 -7.83 -1.50
C ILE A 48 -2.68 -8.45 -0.24
N TYR A 49 -1.55 -7.91 0.16
CA TYR A 49 -0.81 -8.27 1.35
C TYR A 49 -0.79 -7.06 2.28
N VAL A 50 -1.16 -7.28 3.53
CA VAL A 50 -1.06 -6.26 4.57
C VAL A 50 0.03 -6.65 5.55
N LEU A 51 1.01 -5.77 5.71
CA LEU A 51 2.16 -5.98 6.57
C LEU A 51 1.87 -5.33 7.92
N THR A 52 2.15 -6.06 9.00
CA THR A 52 1.80 -5.62 10.35
C THR A 52 2.80 -6.13 11.38
N LYS A 53 2.90 -5.40 12.50
CA LYS A 53 3.60 -5.84 13.72
C LYS A 53 2.63 -6.22 14.83
N GLY A 54 1.32 -6.14 14.56
CA GLY A 54 0.27 -6.33 15.54
C GLY A 54 0.02 -7.79 15.94
N GLU A 55 -0.73 -7.95 17.02
CA GLU A 55 -1.14 -9.24 17.55
C GLU A 55 -2.22 -9.89 16.67
N LYS A 56 -2.06 -11.19 16.43
CA LYS A 56 -2.86 -11.93 15.45
C LYS A 56 -4.35 -11.96 15.82
N GLU A 57 -4.67 -12.20 17.09
CA GLU A 57 -6.04 -12.35 17.57
C GLU A 57 -6.87 -11.09 17.32
N PHE A 58 -6.28 -9.91 17.54
CA PHE A 58 -6.94 -8.62 17.31
C PHE A 58 -7.13 -8.33 15.81
N LEU A 59 -6.14 -8.71 14.99
CA LEU A 59 -6.18 -8.45 13.56
C LEU A 59 -7.15 -9.38 12.82
N ASP A 60 -7.33 -10.62 13.27
CA ASP A 60 -8.31 -11.53 12.68
C ASP A 60 -9.75 -10.96 12.76
N GLU A 61 -10.10 -10.30 13.87
CA GLU A 61 -11.38 -9.59 13.98
C GLU A 61 -11.41 -8.33 13.09
N THR A 62 -10.33 -7.54 13.13
CA THR A 62 -10.24 -6.28 12.37
C THR A 62 -10.33 -6.51 10.86
N PHE A 63 -9.74 -7.59 10.36
CA PHE A 63 -9.73 -8.01 8.96
C PHE A 63 -10.86 -8.98 8.60
N ARG A 64 -11.81 -9.20 9.51
CA ARG A 64 -12.99 -10.02 9.20
C ARG A 64 -13.71 -9.51 7.96
N LYS A 65 -13.88 -10.40 6.97
CA LYS A 65 -14.46 -10.11 5.63
C LYS A 65 -13.62 -9.15 4.74
N VAL A 66 -12.37 -8.90 5.08
CA VAL A 66 -11.41 -8.21 4.20
C VAL A 66 -10.64 -9.27 3.40
N LYS A 67 -10.53 -9.08 2.09
CA LYS A 67 -9.86 -10.00 1.14
C LYS A 67 -8.40 -9.58 0.96
N ALA A 68 -7.62 -9.69 2.03
CA ALA A 68 -6.19 -9.48 2.04
C ALA A 68 -5.49 -10.57 2.89
N GLU A 69 -4.25 -10.88 2.54
CA GLU A 69 -3.39 -11.78 3.29
C GLU A 69 -2.56 -10.97 4.30
N LEU A 70 -2.49 -11.43 5.56
CA LEU A 70 -1.73 -10.75 6.61
C LEU A 70 -0.31 -11.31 6.69
N PHE A 71 0.67 -10.43 6.60
CA PHE A 71 2.08 -10.74 6.78
C PHE A 71 2.59 -10.12 8.09
N TYR A 72 2.89 -10.98 9.05
CA TYR A 72 3.34 -10.58 10.38
C TYR A 72 4.87 -10.45 10.38
N SER A 73 5.34 -9.23 10.57
CA SER A 73 6.77 -8.94 10.68
C SER A 73 7.25 -9.05 12.12
N LYS A 74 8.51 -9.48 12.29
CA LYS A 74 9.17 -9.51 13.59
C LYS A 74 9.74 -8.15 13.93
N GLU A 75 9.76 -7.84 15.22
CA GLU A 75 10.38 -6.62 15.73
C GLU A 75 11.89 -6.60 15.40
N GLY A 76 12.41 -5.44 15.03
CA GLY A 76 13.83 -5.24 14.67
C GLY A 76 14.21 -5.59 13.23
N GLU A 77 13.38 -6.35 12.49
CA GLU A 77 13.67 -6.77 11.10
C GLU A 77 12.62 -6.30 10.08
N THR A 78 11.72 -5.42 10.49
CA THR A 78 10.55 -5.02 9.69
C THR A 78 10.94 -4.60 8.28
N ALA A 79 11.78 -3.57 8.11
CA ALA A 79 12.13 -3.03 6.80
C ALA A 79 12.69 -4.12 5.86
N GLN A 80 13.56 -4.99 6.35
CA GLN A 80 14.15 -6.07 5.56
C GLN A 80 13.11 -7.12 5.16
N GLN A 81 12.26 -7.56 6.09
CA GLN A 81 11.22 -8.55 5.80
C GLN A 81 10.18 -8.01 4.81
N LYS A 82 9.84 -6.71 4.89
CA LYS A 82 8.97 -6.04 3.90
C LYS A 82 9.61 -6.07 2.52
N LEU A 83 10.92 -5.78 2.44
CA LEU A 83 11.67 -5.76 1.19
C LEU A 83 11.84 -7.14 0.57
N ASP A 84 12.13 -8.16 1.38
CA ASP A 84 12.22 -9.54 0.92
C ASP A 84 10.89 -10.03 0.35
N LEU A 85 9.77 -9.70 1.00
CA LEU A 85 8.44 -10.00 0.47
C LEU A 85 8.18 -9.28 -0.85
N LEU A 86 8.50 -7.99 -0.96
CA LEU A 86 8.37 -7.24 -2.22
C LEU A 86 9.14 -7.92 -3.36
N ARG A 87 10.39 -8.30 -3.12
CA ARG A 87 11.24 -8.97 -4.11
C ARG A 87 10.72 -10.36 -4.48
N GLN A 88 10.22 -11.12 -3.51
CA GLN A 88 9.61 -12.43 -3.75
C GLN A 88 8.35 -12.32 -4.62
N LEU A 89 7.53 -11.29 -4.39
CA LEU A 89 6.33 -11.05 -5.20
C LEU A 89 6.67 -10.53 -6.59
N GLY A 90 7.74 -9.74 -6.72
CA GLY A 90 8.18 -9.06 -7.94
C GLY A 90 7.96 -7.56 -7.81
N ALA A 91 9.04 -6.81 -7.60
CA ALA A 91 8.98 -5.38 -7.31
C ALA A 91 8.35 -4.58 -8.47
N ASP A 92 8.71 -4.93 -9.70
CA ASP A 92 8.25 -4.34 -10.97
C ASP A 92 6.74 -4.46 -11.25
N LYS A 93 6.05 -5.32 -10.50
CA LYS A 93 4.61 -5.57 -10.61
C LYS A 93 3.83 -5.39 -9.31
N THR A 94 4.45 -4.69 -8.35
CA THR A 94 3.89 -4.44 -7.03
C THR A 94 3.70 -2.95 -6.78
N VAL A 95 2.55 -2.57 -6.21
CA VAL A 95 2.36 -1.28 -5.57
C VAL A 95 2.69 -1.41 -4.08
N ALA A 96 3.48 -0.51 -3.54
CA ALA A 96 3.70 -0.39 -2.09
C ALA A 96 2.98 0.84 -1.54
N ILE A 97 2.29 0.69 -0.41
CA ILE A 97 1.60 1.77 0.30
C ILE A 97 2.06 1.77 1.76
N GLY A 98 2.57 2.91 2.23
CA GLY A 98 3.12 3.04 3.58
C GLY A 98 3.25 4.48 4.04
N ASN A 99 3.76 4.67 5.24
CA ASN A 99 3.98 5.99 5.84
C ASN A 99 5.26 6.05 6.70
N GLY A 100 5.69 4.92 7.27
CA GLY A 100 6.76 4.84 8.24
C GLY A 100 8.15 4.80 7.61
N VAL A 101 9.19 5.01 8.42
CA VAL A 101 10.59 4.90 7.99
C VAL A 101 10.91 3.51 7.44
N ASP A 102 10.35 2.47 8.05
CA ASP A 102 10.53 1.08 7.61
C ASP A 102 9.91 0.80 6.22
N ASP A 103 9.03 1.69 5.73
CA ASP A 103 8.41 1.57 4.40
C ASP A 103 9.25 2.21 3.29
N ALA A 104 10.20 3.08 3.63
CA ALA A 104 10.98 3.82 2.66
C ALA A 104 11.64 2.92 1.59
N PRO A 105 12.25 1.76 1.94
CA PRO A 105 12.84 0.86 0.96
C PRO A 105 11.81 0.22 0.01
N ILE A 106 10.66 -0.22 0.53
CA ILE A 106 9.64 -0.85 -0.34
C ILE A 106 8.93 0.16 -1.22
N ILE A 107 8.76 1.40 -0.74
CA ILE A 107 8.18 2.51 -1.50
C ILE A 107 9.09 2.88 -2.67
N GLU A 108 10.40 2.89 -2.45
CA GLU A 108 11.40 3.24 -3.46
C GLU A 108 11.61 2.13 -4.52
N GLU A 109 11.60 0.87 -4.09
CA GLU A 109 11.90 -0.26 -4.99
C GLU A 109 10.67 -0.77 -5.76
N ALA A 110 9.46 -0.56 -5.26
CA ALA A 110 8.23 -1.01 -5.91
C ALA A 110 8.01 -0.32 -7.28
N SER A 111 7.22 -0.98 -8.13
CA SER A 111 6.77 -0.45 -9.43
C SER A 111 6.10 0.91 -9.30
N PHE A 112 5.38 1.09 -8.18
CA PHE A 112 4.76 2.35 -7.81
C PHE A 112 4.61 2.46 -6.29
N GLY A 113 5.24 3.46 -5.69
CA GLY A 113 5.21 3.75 -4.27
C GLY A 113 4.22 4.85 -3.90
N ILE A 114 3.35 4.59 -2.92
CA ILE A 114 2.37 5.56 -2.42
C ILE A 114 2.63 5.85 -0.93
N CYS A 115 2.98 7.09 -0.60
CA CYS A 115 3.06 7.55 0.77
C CYS A 115 1.70 8.09 1.24
N VAL A 116 1.19 7.58 2.36
CA VAL A 116 -0.02 8.06 3.02
C VAL A 116 0.37 8.90 4.22
N THR A 117 0.12 10.21 4.20
CA THR A 117 0.49 11.07 5.33
C THR A 117 -0.38 10.87 6.55
N GLY A 118 -1.66 10.53 6.35
CA GLY A 118 -2.59 10.21 7.43
C GLY A 118 -2.74 11.33 8.46
N LYS A 119 -3.25 10.98 9.65
CA LYS A 119 -3.36 11.88 10.81
C LYS A 119 -2.23 11.69 11.81
N GLU A 120 -1.52 10.56 11.72
CA GLU A 120 -0.39 10.20 12.59
C GLU A 120 0.95 10.74 12.03
N GLY A 121 0.91 11.34 10.83
CA GLY A 121 2.08 11.82 10.11
C GLY A 121 2.72 10.74 9.23
N ALA A 122 3.72 11.17 8.46
CA ALA A 122 4.55 10.28 7.65
C ALA A 122 6.01 10.68 7.74
N SER A 123 6.88 9.68 7.57
CA SER A 123 8.31 9.88 7.44
C SER A 123 8.61 10.78 6.24
N GLY A 124 9.38 11.85 6.48
CA GLY A 124 9.86 12.71 5.40
C GLY A 124 10.74 11.96 4.40
N GLU A 125 11.41 10.89 4.81
CA GLU A 125 12.17 10.03 3.89
C GLU A 125 11.23 9.26 2.95
N THR A 126 10.24 8.56 3.50
CA THR A 126 9.24 7.79 2.74
C THR A 126 8.48 8.68 1.79
N MET A 127 8.10 9.88 2.22
CA MET A 127 7.44 10.87 1.37
C MET A 127 8.31 11.32 0.19
N ARG A 128 9.62 11.51 0.38
CA ARG A 128 10.53 11.91 -0.71
C ARG A 128 10.77 10.82 -1.75
N LYS A 129 10.68 9.56 -1.34
CA LYS A 129 10.90 8.38 -2.20
C LYS A 129 9.65 7.93 -2.95
N ALA A 130 8.46 8.35 -2.52
CA ALA A 130 7.20 7.93 -3.13
C ALA A 130 6.93 8.60 -4.49
N ASP A 131 6.31 7.84 -5.40
CA ASP A 131 5.78 8.38 -6.66
C ASP A 131 4.52 9.23 -6.44
N LEU A 132 3.75 8.90 -5.41
CA LEU A 132 2.50 9.58 -5.05
C LEU A 132 2.42 9.81 -3.55
N VAL A 133 1.98 11.00 -3.17
CA VAL A 133 1.67 11.33 -1.77
C VAL A 133 0.18 11.67 -1.67
N VAL A 134 -0.51 11.02 -0.73
CA VAL A 134 -1.93 11.30 -0.44
C VAL A 134 -2.17 11.49 1.05
N SER A 135 -3.27 12.14 1.40
CA SER A 135 -3.59 12.45 2.80
C SER A 135 -4.19 11.30 3.59
N ASN A 136 -4.72 10.27 2.92
CA ASN A 136 -5.39 9.15 3.58
C ASN A 136 -5.43 7.90 2.68
N ILE A 137 -5.59 6.73 3.31
CA ILE A 137 -5.63 5.43 2.63
C ILE A 137 -6.78 5.28 1.62
N ILE A 138 -7.93 5.94 1.86
CA ILE A 138 -9.07 5.85 0.94
C ILE A 138 -8.70 6.46 -0.41
N ASP A 139 -7.94 7.57 -0.40
CA ASP A 139 -7.46 8.22 -1.63
C ASP A 139 -6.39 7.41 -2.34
N ALA A 140 -5.48 6.74 -1.62
CA ALA A 140 -4.51 5.81 -2.22
C ALA A 140 -5.24 4.67 -2.96
N LEU A 141 -6.19 4.00 -2.30
CA LEU A 141 -6.96 2.92 -2.89
C LEU A 141 -7.84 3.39 -4.06
N ASP A 142 -8.42 4.59 -3.96
CA ASP A 142 -9.17 5.19 -5.06
C ASP A 142 -8.28 5.54 -6.25
N PHE A 143 -7.04 5.98 -6.02
CA PHE A 143 -6.09 6.24 -7.09
C PHE A 143 -5.82 4.98 -7.92
N LEU A 144 -5.72 3.82 -7.28
CA LEU A 144 -5.58 2.52 -7.95
C LEU A 144 -6.85 2.09 -8.71
N LEU A 145 -8.03 2.52 -8.26
CA LEU A 145 -9.32 2.18 -8.88
C LEU A 145 -9.75 3.14 -10.00
N LYS A 146 -9.20 4.37 -10.06
CA LYS A 146 -9.74 5.46 -10.88
C LYS A 146 -8.69 6.00 -11.88
N PRO A 147 -8.66 5.49 -13.13
CA PRO A 147 -7.68 5.90 -14.15
C PRO A 147 -7.61 7.41 -14.41
N LEU A 148 -8.72 8.14 -14.27
CA LEU A 148 -8.72 9.60 -14.47
C LEU A 148 -7.88 10.36 -13.41
N ARG A 149 -7.82 9.86 -12.16
CA ARG A 149 -6.95 10.45 -11.13
C ARG A 149 -5.48 10.29 -11.50
N GLN A 150 -5.12 9.14 -12.07
CA GLN A 150 -3.75 8.83 -12.49
C GLN A 150 -3.28 9.78 -13.58
N LYS A 151 -4.13 10.06 -14.57
CA LYS A 151 -3.83 11.03 -15.63
C LYS A 151 -3.60 12.45 -15.10
N ALA A 152 -4.40 12.89 -14.13
CA ALA A 152 -4.28 14.23 -13.58
C ALA A 152 -2.98 14.43 -12.77
N THR A 153 -2.49 13.39 -12.11
CA THR A 153 -1.30 13.48 -11.23
C THR A 153 -0.01 13.06 -11.92
N LEU A 154 -0.06 12.05 -12.79
CA LEU A 154 1.11 11.47 -13.47
C LEU A 154 1.26 11.95 -14.93
N GLY A 155 0.28 12.72 -15.42
CA GLY A 155 0.38 13.40 -16.71
C GLY A 155 1.40 14.54 -16.66
N LYS A 156 1.98 14.84 -17.82
CA LYS A 156 2.75 16.06 -18.02
C LYS A 156 1.83 17.25 -18.31
#